data_AF-A0A5C4J776-F1
#
_entry.id   AF-A0A5C4J776-F1
#
_cell.length_a   1.000
_cell.length_b   1.000
_cell.length_c   1.000
_cell.angle_alpha   90.00
_cell.angle_beta   90.00
_cell.angle_gamma   90.00
#
_symmetry.space_group_name_H-M   'P 1'
#
loop_
_entity.id
_entity.type
_entity.pdbx_description
1 polymer ?
#
loop_
_entity_poly.entity_id
_entity_poly.type
_entity_poly.pdbx_seq_one_letter_code
_entity_poly.pdbx_strand_id
1 'polypeptide(L)' 'MGRRVLSQARARVELANAIFEYIEGFYNHHRCHSVLDYMSPLQFETTHPSSPISSPASP' A
#
# COMPACT_ATOMS: atom_id res chain seq x y z
N MET A 1 -28.00 -30.78 8.75
CA MET A 1 -27.67 -29.62 7.88
C MET A 1 -27.08 -28.50 8.75
N GLY A 2 -25.75 -28.43 8.90
CA GLY A 2 -25.09 -27.41 9.72
C GLY A 2 -24.46 -26.34 8.82
N ARG A 3 -24.93 -25.09 8.92
CA ARG A 3 -24.30 -23.94 8.26
C ARG A 3 -22.97 -23.66 8.96
N ARG A 4 -21.84 -24.00 8.33
CA ARG A 4 -20.51 -23.54 8.74
C ARG A 4 -20.45 -22.04 8.49
N VAL A 5 -20.59 -21.26 9.54
CA VAL A 5 -20.23 -19.84 9.51
C VAL A 5 -18.70 -19.83 9.39
N LEU A 6 -18.17 -19.33 8.27
CA LEU A 6 -16.74 -19.06 8.15
C LEU A 6 -16.35 -18.17 9.33
N SER A 7 -15.34 -18.59 10.11
CA SER A 7 -14.94 -17.83 11.29
C SER A 7 -14.55 -16.41 10.86
N GLN A 8 -15.05 -15.40 11.58
CA GLN A 8 -14.77 -13.99 11.28
C GLN A 8 -13.28 -13.71 11.09
N ALA A 9 -12.41 -14.43 11.82
CA ALA A 9 -10.97 -14.37 11.68
C ALA A 9 -10.47 -14.71 10.26
N ARG A 10 -11.01 -15.75 9.62
CA ARG A 10 -10.61 -16.15 8.25
C ARG A 10 -10.98 -15.07 7.24
N ALA A 11 -12.19 -14.53 7.31
CA ALA A 11 -12.63 -13.45 6.44
C ALA A 11 -11.77 -12.18 6.59
N ARG A 12 -11.31 -11.87 7.82
CA ARG A 12 -10.40 -10.74 8.07
C ARG A 12 -9.02 -10.95 7.43
N VAL A 13 -8.48 -12.16 7.48
CA VAL A 13 -7.18 -12.49 6.84
C VAL A 13 -7.30 -12.41 5.32
N GLU A 14 -8.34 -13.00 4.73
CA GLU A 14 -8.56 -12.96 3.28
C GLU A 14 -8.76 -11.51 2.79
N LEU A 15 -9.50 -10.68 3.54
CA LEU A 15 -9.66 -9.27 3.22
C LEU A 15 -8.35 -8.49 3.34
N ALA A 16 -7.56 -8.73 4.38
CA ALA A 16 -6.26 -8.06 4.54
C ALA A 16 -5.33 -8.38 3.37
N ASN A 17 -5.29 -9.64 2.93
CA ASN A 17 -4.51 -10.05 1.76
C ASN A 17 -5.00 -9.37 0.47
N ALA A 18 -6.31 -9.34 0.24
CA ALA A 18 -6.88 -8.68 -0.93
C ALA A 18 -6.58 -7.16 -0.96
N ILE A 19 -6.62 -6.49 0.20
CA ILE A 19 -6.24 -5.08 0.33
C ILE A 19 -4.75 -4.91 0.04
N PHE A 20 -3.89 -5.77 0.59
CA PHE A 20 -2.45 -5.71 0.36
C PHE A 20 -2.12 -5.90 -1.12
N GLU A 21 -2.68 -6.91 -1.77
CA GLU A 21 -2.50 -7.17 -3.21
C GLU A 21 -2.97 -5.98 -4.06
N TYR A 22 -4.09 -5.35 -3.69
CA TYR A 22 -4.56 -4.16 -4.38
C TYR A 22 -3.59 -2.98 -4.21
N ILE A 23 -3.13 -2.72 -2.99
CA ILE A 23 -2.26 -1.57 -2.69
C ILE A 23 -0.89 -1.75 -3.36
N GLU A 24 -0.21 -2.86 -3.12
CA GLU A 24 1.16 -3.06 -3.59
C GLU A 24 1.21 -3.54 -5.04
N GLY A 25 0.28 -4.40 -5.45
CA GLY A 25 0.28 -4.96 -6.81
C GLY A 25 -0.25 -4.00 -7.86
N PHE A 26 -1.18 -3.12 -7.51
CA PHE A 26 -1.82 -2.23 -8.48
C PHE A 26 -1.74 -0.75 -8.10
N TYR A 27 -2.15 -0.35 -6.90
CA TYR A 27 -2.30 1.05 -6.55
C TYR A 27 -0.96 1.80 -6.58
N ASN A 28 0.00 1.39 -5.75
CA ASN A 28 1.30 2.04 -5.62
C ASN A 28 2.10 1.97 -6.92
N HIS A 29 2.01 0.84 -7.64
CA HIS A 29 2.78 0.59 -8.84
C HIS A 29 2.19 1.20 -10.12
N HIS A 30 0.88 1.14 -10.32
CA HIS A 30 0.25 1.41 -11.61
C HIS A 30 -0.73 2.59 -11.61
N ARG A 31 -1.29 2.98 -10.47
CA ARG A 31 -2.33 4.01 -10.46
C ARG A 31 -1.72 5.41 -10.61
N CYS A 32 -1.91 6.01 -11.77
CA CYS A 32 -1.48 7.38 -12.04
C CYS A 32 -2.45 8.41 -11.44
N HIS A 33 -1.92 9.50 -10.90
CA HIS A 33 -2.69 10.60 -10.33
C HIS A 33 -2.38 11.93 -11.05
N SER A 34 -3.41 12.68 -11.44
CA SER A 34 -3.24 13.98 -12.12
C SER A 34 -2.51 15.02 -11.27
N VAL A 35 -2.64 14.94 -9.93
CA VAL A 35 -1.91 15.79 -8.99
C VAL A 35 -0.41 15.44 -8.89
N LEU A 36 -0.02 14.24 -9.33
CA LEU A 36 1.37 13.78 -9.37
C LEU A 36 1.92 13.80 -10.81
N ASP A 37 1.44 14.71 -11.67
CA ASP A 37 1.80 14.76 -13.10
C ASP A 37 1.62 13.42 -13.83
N TYR A 38 0.55 12.68 -13.48
CA TYR A 38 0.25 11.34 -13.99
C TYR A 38 1.30 10.27 -13.64
N MET A 39 2.06 10.46 -12.56
CA MET A 39 2.91 9.42 -11.98
C MET A 39 2.13 8.53 -11.01
N SER A 40 2.57 7.28 -10.86
CA SER A 40 2.12 6.42 -9.76
C SER A 40 2.78 6.84 -8.43
N PRO A 41 2.18 6.50 -7.27
CA PRO A 41 2.76 6.83 -5.97
C PRO A 41 4.23 6.38 -5.84
N LEU A 42 4.53 5.15 -6.25
CA LEU A 42 5.90 4.62 -6.21
C LEU A 42 6.86 5.43 -7.10
N GLN A 43 6.42 5.79 -8.31
CA GLN A 43 7.22 6.62 -9.21
C GLN A 43 7.50 7.99 -8.60
N PHE A 44 6.49 8.61 -8.00
CA PHE A 44 6.62 9.92 -7.37
C PHE A 44 7.61 9.89 -6.20
N GLU A 45 7.51 8.91 -5.30
CA GLU A 45 8.44 8.74 -4.17
C GLU A 45 9.88 8.49 -4.64
N THR A 46 10.04 7.75 -5.74
CA THR A 46 11.36 7.46 -6.33
C THR A 46 12.00 8.70 -6.94
N THR A 47 11.23 9.57 -7.59
CA THR A 47 11.75 10.80 -8.22
C THR A 47 11.82 11.99 -7.27
N HIS A 48 11.04 11.96 -6.19
CA HIS A 48 11.01 12.98 -5.14
C HIS A 48 11.36 12.35 -3.78
N PRO A 49 12.59 11.84 -3.61
CA PRO A 49 13.00 11.30 -2.32
C PRO A 49 12.82 12.39 -1.28
N SER A 50 11.96 12.15 -0.29
CA SER A 50 11.90 13.03 0.88
C SER A 50 13.30 13.02 1.46
N SER A 51 14.00 14.16 1.40
CA SER A 51 15.35 14.29 1.93
C SER A 51 15.35 13.62 3.31
N PRO A 52 16.15 12.56 3.53
CA PRO A 52 16.12 11.86 4.80
C PRO A 52 16.37 12.95 5.83
N ILE A 53 15.39 13.11 6.73
CA ILE A 53 15.45 14.05 7.83
C ILE A 53 16.89 14.01 8.30
N SER A 54 17.59 15.13 8.13
CA SER A 54 18.86 15.37 8.78
C SER A 54 18.54 15.39 10.27
N SER A 55 18.35 14.20 10.84
CA SER A 55 18.73 13.94 12.20
C SER A 55 20.24 13.88 12.08
N PRO A 56 20.99 14.95 12.41
CA PRO A 56 22.40 14.74 12.70
C PRO A 56 22.38 13.64 13.75
N ALA A 57 23.03 12.51 13.45
CA ALA A 57 23.32 11.53 14.47
C ALA A 57 24.01 12.32 15.58
N SER A 58 23.29 12.57 16.68
CA SER A 58 23.90 13.08 17.89
C SER A 58 24.98 12.07 18.26
N PRO A 59 26.22 12.54 18.49
CA PRO A 59 27.37 11.66 18.71
C PRO A 59 27.20 10.75 19.92
#